data_AF-A0A1D2TPJ3-F1
#
_entry.id   AF-A0A1D2TPJ3-F1
#
_cell.length_a   1.000
_cell.length_b   1.000
_cell.length_c   1.000
_cell.angle_alpha   90.00
_cell.angle_beta   90.00
_cell.angle_gamma   90.00
#
_symmetry.space_group_name_H-M   'P 1'
#
loop_
_entity.id
_entity.type
_entity.pdbx_description
1 polymer ?
#
loop_
_entity_poly.entity_id
_entity_poly.type
_entity_poly.pdbx_seq_one_letter_code
_entity_poly.pdbx_strand_id
1 'polypeptide(L)'
;MLVADSQWLLAHETVDQLHREGVEVEGPVATVQAAIDIVHRSRLDAAVVEAGLRGGDLAALRALLAAKAIPVAWIAETGQGDATRFDRGADAAQFLRALLAPDFS
;
A
#
# COMPACT_ATOMS: atom_id res chain seq x y z
N MET A 1 9.24 1.08 0.76
CA MET A 1 7.83 1.11 0.30
C MET A 1 6.89 1.42 1.45
N LEU A 2 5.78 2.15 1.26
CA LEU A 2 4.78 2.39 2.32
C LEU A 2 3.69 1.31 2.31
N VAL A 3 3.28 0.85 3.49
CA VAL A 3 2.04 0.06 3.67
C VAL A 3 1.13 0.78 4.65
N ALA A 4 -0.11 1.08 4.24
CA ALA A 4 -1.10 1.76 5.06
C ALA A 4 -2.45 1.04 5.00
N ASP A 5 -2.85 0.43 6.11
CA ASP A 5 -4.03 -0.41 6.20
C ASP A 5 -4.57 -0.38 7.63
N SER A 6 -5.88 -0.15 7.78
CA SER A 6 -6.55 -0.09 9.08
C SER A 6 -6.71 -1.46 9.74
N GLN A 7 -6.57 -2.55 8.99
CA GLN A 7 -6.70 -3.92 9.48
C GLN A 7 -5.34 -4.50 9.86
N TRP A 8 -5.03 -4.47 11.17
CA TRP A 8 -3.72 -4.88 11.70
C TRP A 8 -3.21 -6.21 11.15
N LEU A 9 -4.04 -7.27 11.15
CA LEU A 9 -3.62 -8.59 10.70
C LEU A 9 -3.24 -8.61 9.22
N LEU A 10 -4.11 -8.09 8.34
CA LEU A 10 -3.84 -8.07 6.90
C LEU A 10 -2.66 -7.16 6.55
N ALA A 11 -2.51 -6.06 7.28
CA ALA A 11 -1.37 -5.16 7.13
C ALA A 11 -0.04 -5.89 7.41
N HIS A 12 0.02 -6.67 8.49
CA HIS A 12 1.22 -7.43 8.85
C HIS A 12 1.47 -8.60 7.90
N GLU A 13 0.44 -9.31 7.45
CA GLU A 13 0.58 -10.34 6.42
C GLU A 13 1.14 -9.77 5.11
N THR A 14 0.69 -8.57 4.74
CA THR A 14 1.20 -7.83 3.57
C THR A 14 2.66 -7.46 3.74
N VAL A 15 3.04 -6.92 4.91
CA VAL A 15 4.43 -6.58 5.24
C VAL A 15 5.32 -7.83 5.22
N ASP A 16 4.90 -8.93 5.83
CA ASP A 16 5.65 -10.19 5.86
C ASP A 16 5.86 -10.77 4.45
N GLN A 17 4.87 -10.66 3.57
CA GLN A 17 5.02 -11.05 2.17
C GLN A 17 6.02 -10.15 1.44
N LEU A 18 5.92 -8.82 1.60
CA LEU A 18 6.85 -7.87 0.97
C LEU A 18 8.30 -8.06 1.47
N HIS A 19 8.48 -8.31 2.78
CA HIS A 19 9.79 -8.64 3.34
C HIS A 19 10.37 -9.93 2.75
N ARG A 20 9.54 -10.96 2.50
CA ARG A 20 9.98 -12.19 1.82
C ARG A 20 10.44 -11.96 0.38
N GLU A 21 9.98 -10.89 -0.27
CA GLU A 21 10.46 -10.43 -1.58
C GLU A 21 11.67 -9.47 -1.47
N GLY A 22 12.18 -9.21 -0.25
CA GLY A 22 13.33 -8.33 -0.01
C GLY A 22 13.00 -6.83 -0.02
N VAL A 23 11.73 -6.45 0.11
CA VAL A 23 11.30 -5.05 0.15
C VAL A 23 11.38 -4.50 1.56
N GLU A 24 12.04 -3.35 1.74
CA GLU A 24 11.96 -2.59 2.99
C GLU A 24 10.62 -1.83 3.08
N VAL A 25 9.90 -2.03 4.19
CA VAL A 25 8.60 -1.41 4.44
C VAL A 25 8.68 -0.33 5.51
N GLU A 26 8.19 0.86 5.15
CA GLU A 26 7.95 2.00 6.05
C GLU A 26 6.48 1.92 6.49
N GLY A 27 6.23 1.30 7.64
CA GLY A 27 4.90 0.93 8.11
C GLY A 27 4.88 -0.48 8.73
N PRO A 28 3.70 -1.10 8.91
CA PRO A 28 2.38 -0.63 8.47
C PRO A 28 1.84 0.49 9.37
N VAL A 29 1.07 1.41 8.77
CA VAL A 29 0.34 2.47 9.52
C VAL A 29 -1.16 2.36 9.31
N ALA A 30 -1.93 2.60 10.37
CA ALA A 30 -3.39 2.42 10.37
C ALA A 30 -4.18 3.73 10.14
N THR A 31 -3.51 4.86 9.88
CA THR A 31 -4.17 6.15 9.68
C THR A 31 -3.60 6.92 8.50
N VAL A 32 -4.46 7.72 7.87
CA VAL A 32 -4.07 8.63 6.77
C VAL A 32 -3.01 9.62 7.23
N GLN A 33 -3.14 10.21 8.42
CA GLN A 33 -2.16 11.16 8.93
C GLN A 33 -0.77 10.53 9.07
N ALA A 34 -0.67 9.33 9.64
CA ALA A 34 0.61 8.63 9.79
C ALA A 34 1.23 8.27 8.42
N ALA A 35 0.41 7.92 7.43
CA ALA A 35 0.87 7.70 6.06
C ALA A 35 1.41 8.98 5.42
N ILE A 36 0.71 10.12 5.58
CA ILE A 36 1.18 11.43 5.14
C ILE A 36 2.52 11.79 5.79
N ASP A 37 2.68 11.55 7.09
CA ASP A 37 3.92 11.82 7.81
C ASP A 37 5.09 10.98 7.29
N ILE A 38 4.83 9.73 6.85
CA ILE A 38 5.85 8.89 6.19
C ILE A 38 6.22 9.48 4.82
N VAL A 39 5.23 9.80 3.99
CA VAL A 39 5.44 10.31 2.63
C VAL A 39 6.21 11.64 2.62
N HIS A 40 6.09 12.44 3.68
CA HIS A 40 6.87 13.67 3.83
C HIS A 40 8.34 13.41 4.20
N ARG A 41 8.62 12.44 5.07
CA ARG A 41 9.97 12.23 5.64
C ARG A 41 10.82 11.20 4.90
N SER A 42 10.19 10.28 4.17
CA SER A 42 10.86 9.17 3.48
C SER A 42 10.78 9.33 1.97
N ARG A 43 11.80 8.83 1.26
CA ARG A 43 11.74 8.61 -0.18
C ARG A 43 11.18 7.21 -0.41
N LEU A 44 10.01 7.12 -1.04
CA LEU A 44 9.31 5.86 -1.25
C LEU A 44 9.32 5.49 -2.73
N ASP A 45 9.64 4.23 -3.03
CA ASP A 45 9.58 3.70 -4.39
C ASP A 45 8.15 3.35 -4.82
N ALA A 46 7.29 3.01 -3.85
CA ALA A 46 5.88 2.71 -4.06
C ALA A 46 5.10 2.76 -2.74
N ALA A 47 3.78 2.63 -2.84
CA ALA A 47 2.86 2.49 -1.70
C ALA A 47 1.75 1.46 -1.96
N VAL A 48 1.31 0.79 -0.90
CA VAL A 48 0.06 0.01 -0.83
C VAL A 48 -0.82 0.67 0.22
N VAL A 49 -2.02 1.10 -0.19
CA VAL A 49 -2.92 1.90 0.66
C VAL A 49 -4.34 1.36 0.61
N GLU A 50 -4.91 1.07 1.78
CA GLU A 50 -6.31 0.71 1.94
C GLU A 50 -7.21 1.92 1.61
N ALA A 51 -8.20 1.71 0.74
CA ALA A 51 -9.00 2.77 0.15
C ALA A 51 -10.03 3.38 1.13
N GLY A 52 -10.33 2.71 2.23
CA GLY A 52 -11.18 3.17 3.34
C GLY A 52 -10.40 3.66 4.56
N LEU A 53 -9.08 3.86 4.45
CA LEU A 53 -8.22 4.30 5.55
C LEU A 53 -8.74 5.59 6.19
N ARG A 54 -8.82 5.61 7.53
CA ARG A 54 -9.38 6.72 8.32
C ARG A 54 -8.29 7.53 9.04
N GLY A 55 -8.71 8.52 9.83
CA GLY A 55 -7.79 9.30 10.67
C GLY A 55 -7.03 10.40 9.91
N GLY A 56 -7.67 10.98 8.89
CA GLY A 56 -7.15 12.11 8.12
C GLY A 56 -7.91 12.29 6.80
N ASP A 57 -7.41 13.16 5.92
CA ASP A 57 -7.97 13.41 4.60
C ASP A 57 -7.32 12.52 3.53
N LEU A 58 -8.05 11.49 3.09
CA LEU A 58 -7.57 10.55 2.07
C LEU A 58 -7.32 11.24 0.71
N ALA A 59 -8.07 12.30 0.38
CA ALA A 59 -7.85 13.05 -0.84
C ALA A 59 -6.51 13.79 -0.82
N ALA A 60 -6.13 14.34 0.34
CA ALA A 60 -4.81 14.93 0.54
C ALA A 60 -3.68 13.90 0.38
N LEU A 61 -3.84 12.68 0.94
CA LEU A 61 -2.87 11.61 0.74
C LEU A 61 -2.74 11.20 -0.74
N ARG A 62 -3.86 11.07 -1.46
CA ARG A 62 -3.88 10.81 -2.92
C ARG A 62 -3.12 11.87 -3.70
N ALA A 63 -3.42 13.15 -3.42
CA ALA A 63 -2.76 14.27 -4.08
C ALA A 63 -1.25 14.29 -3.79
N LEU A 64 -0.85 14.00 -2.54
CA LEU A 64 0.55 13.97 -2.13
C LEU A 64 1.34 12.84 -2.83
N LEU A 65 0.80 11.62 -2.87
CA LEU A 65 1.42 10.50 -3.57
C LEU A 65 1.57 10.78 -5.06
N ALA A 66 0.53 11.34 -5.70
CA ALA A 66 0.56 11.74 -7.09
C ALA A 66 1.58 12.85 -7.38
N ALA A 67 1.62 13.90 -6.53
CA ALA A 67 2.57 15.02 -6.67
C ALA A 67 4.03 14.58 -6.56
N LYS A 68 4.29 13.50 -5.79
CA LYS A 68 5.62 12.89 -5.66
C LYS A 68 5.88 11.78 -6.68
N ALA A 69 4.96 11.53 -7.60
CA ALA A 69 5.00 10.45 -8.58
C ALA A 69 5.27 9.07 -7.94
N ILE A 70 4.72 8.82 -6.75
CA ILE A 70 4.85 7.54 -6.05
C ILE A 70 3.78 6.58 -6.62
N PRO A 71 4.16 5.47 -7.27
CA PRO A 71 3.24 4.43 -7.68
C PRO A 71 2.47 3.88 -6.48
N VAL A 72 1.15 3.72 -6.64
CA VAL A 72 0.29 3.28 -5.54
C VAL A 72 -0.71 2.22 -5.96
N ALA A 73 -0.76 1.12 -5.20
CA ALA A 73 -1.84 0.15 -5.23
C ALA A 73 -2.89 0.52 -4.18
N TRP A 74 -4.14 0.71 -4.63
CA TRP A 74 -5.27 0.98 -3.74
C TRP A 74 -6.04 -0.31 -3.47
N ILE A 75 -6.11 -0.70 -2.20
CA ILE A 75 -6.83 -1.91 -1.79
C ILE A 75 -8.21 -1.51 -1.29
N ALA A 76 -9.26 -1.89 -2.01
CA ALA A 76 -10.64 -1.72 -1.54
C ALA A 76 -11.12 -3.00 -0.86
N GLU A 77 -11.85 -2.88 0.24
CA GLU A 77 -12.63 -4.00 0.74
C GLU A 77 -13.74 -4.32 -0.28
N THR A 78 -13.68 -5.50 -0.89
CA THR A 78 -14.82 -6.06 -1.61
C THR A 78 -15.72 -6.78 -0.61
N GLY A 79 -16.99 -6.38 -0.50
CA GLY A 79 -17.94 -6.92 0.48
C GLY A 79 -18.09 -8.45 0.44
N GLN A 80 -18.48 -9.02 1.58
CA GLN A 80 -18.73 -10.46 1.77
C GLN A 80 -19.73 -10.99 0.73
N GLY A 81 -19.28 -11.82 -0.22
CA GLY A 81 -20.20 -12.44 -1.17
C GLY A 81 -19.55 -13.23 -2.31
N ASP A 82 -18.31 -12.96 -2.68
CA ASP A 82 -17.61 -13.74 -3.70
C ASP A 82 -16.29 -14.27 -3.15
N ALA A 83 -16.05 -15.57 -3.32
CA ALA A 83 -14.95 -16.31 -2.71
C ALA A 83 -13.57 -15.98 -3.31
N THR A 84 -13.44 -14.84 -4.00
CA THR A 84 -12.15 -14.28 -4.38
C THR A 84 -11.57 -13.58 -3.15
N ARG A 85 -10.98 -14.39 -2.28
CA ARG A 85 -10.18 -13.93 -1.15
C ARG A 85 -9.08 -13.00 -1.69
N PHE A 86 -9.22 -11.69 -1.48
CA PHE A 86 -8.18 -10.71 -1.80
C PHE A 86 -6.99 -11.00 -0.88
N ASP A 87 -5.98 -11.69 -1.38
CA ASP A 87 -4.74 -11.94 -0.66
C ASP A 87 -3.88 -10.69 -0.82
N ARG A 88 -4.11 -9.72 0.08
CA ARG A 88 -3.46 -8.39 0.04
C ARG A 88 -1.93 -8.49 -0.06
N GLY A 89 -1.33 -9.50 0.57
CA GLY A 89 0.10 -9.75 0.46
C GLY A 89 0.50 -10.18 -0.95
N ALA A 90 -0.17 -11.19 -1.51
CA ALA A 90 0.09 -11.64 -2.87
C ALA A 90 -0.11 -10.53 -3.91
N ASP A 91 -1.18 -9.74 -3.76
CA ASP A 91 -1.49 -8.62 -4.65
C ASP A 91 -0.45 -7.50 -4.54
N ALA A 92 0.02 -7.19 -3.33
CA ALA A 92 1.12 -6.24 -3.12
C ALA A 92 2.43 -6.70 -3.77
N ALA A 93 2.75 -8.00 -3.65
CA ALA A 93 3.92 -8.58 -4.30
C ALA A 93 3.78 -8.58 -5.84
N GLN A 94 2.59 -8.86 -6.37
CA GLN A 94 2.34 -8.77 -7.81
C GLN A 94 2.46 -7.34 -8.32
N PHE A 95 1.93 -6.36 -7.59
CA PHE A 95 2.08 -4.95 -7.91
C PHE A 95 3.55 -4.54 -7.95
N LEU A 96 4.35 -4.94 -6.95
CA LEU A 96 5.79 -4.72 -6.94
C LEU A 96 6.46 -5.32 -8.18
N ARG A 97 6.15 -6.58 -8.51
CA ARG A 97 6.72 -7.23 -9.69
C ARG A 97 6.36 -6.52 -10.99
N ALA A 98 5.12 -6.05 -11.11
CA ALA A 98 4.68 -5.28 -12.26
C ALA A 98 5.41 -3.92 -12.35
N LEU A 99 5.67 -3.27 -11.21
CA LEU A 99 6.43 -2.03 -11.16
C LEU A 99 7.91 -2.22 -11.54
N LEU A 100 8.49 -3.37 -11.19
CA LEU A 100 9.89 -3.70 -11.47
C LEU A 100 10.10 -4.34 -12.84
N ALA A 101 9.04 -4.82 -13.50
CA ALA A 101 9.12 -5.38 -14.83
C ALA A 101 9.42 -4.23 -15.82
N PRO A 102 10.59 -4.23 -16.48
CA PRO A 102 10.86 -3.28 -17.55
C PRO A 102 9.91 -3.64 -18.69
N ASP A 103 9.03 -2.71 -19.05
CA ASP A 103 7.97 -2.84 -20.07
C ASP A 103 8.22 -3.96 -21.11
N PHE A 104 7.26 -4.89 -21.25
CA PHE A 104 7.14 -5.65 -22.48
C PHE A 104 6.95 -4.64 -23.61
N SER A 105 7.98 -4.55 -24.45
CA SER A 105 8.09 -3.69 -25.62
C SER A 105 6.96 -3.85 -26.63
#